data_AF-A0A2H6EPS5-F1
#
_entry.id   AF-A0A2H6EPS5-F1
#
_cell.length_a   1.000
_cell.length_b   1.000
_cell.length_c   1.000
_cell.angle_alpha   90.00
_cell.angle_beta   90.00
_cell.angle_gamma   90.00
#
_symmetry.space_group_name_H-M   'P 1'
#
loop_
_entity.id
_entity.type
_entity.pdbx_description
1 polymer ?
#
loop_
_entity_poly.entity_id
_entity_poly.type
_entity_poly.pdbx_seq_one_letter_code
_entity_poly.pdbx_strand_id
1 'polypeptide(L)'
;MKQTLLFIIIIISFVTVNGQEFNKNIDKDSLLQIIVKELPTEKKDEFLKIYKEGNEESKEFLLFMYSMPRSSKKELIENFDKNKDSIFKLQTEFSKLVPDSLIVFIEFNPKNIIVNTEESIDLKIYGKSITQEWNLEYDSDVLNEMIKSLGWNSDTLQKIKTLLDNANCISIENGETTTIGFARSGMGKYSYKIFKTDLTDEQKSKYNDSCMYFFYKDNIVLEYGGGAIGPQCFPDE
;
A
#
# COMPACT_ATOMS: atom_id res chain seq x y z
N MET A 1 22.22 -8.04 8.07
CA MET A 1 21.00 -8.72 8.58
C MET A 1 20.79 -8.67 10.09
N LYS A 2 21.82 -8.67 10.97
CA LYS A 2 21.61 -8.38 12.40
C LYS A 2 21.12 -6.94 12.68
N GLN A 3 21.41 -5.99 11.77
CA GLN A 3 20.97 -4.59 11.88
C GLN A 3 19.48 -4.37 11.57
N THR A 4 18.88 -5.20 10.70
CA THR A 4 17.46 -5.07 10.32
C THR A 4 16.53 -5.47 11.47
N LEU A 5 16.96 -6.40 12.33
CA LEU A 5 16.19 -6.88 13.49
C LEU A 5 16.27 -5.93 14.69
N LEU A 6 17.37 -5.15 14.81
CA LEU A 6 17.50 -4.14 15.87
C LEU A 6 16.43 -3.03 15.72
N PHE A 7 16.02 -2.74 14.49
CA PHE A 7 14.94 -1.79 14.20
C PHE A 7 13.57 -2.29 14.69
N ILE A 8 13.28 -3.60 14.59
CA ILE A 8 12.00 -4.17 15.04
C ILE A 8 11.87 -4.05 16.58
N ILE A 9 12.96 -4.25 17.32
CA ILE A 9 12.98 -4.13 18.79
C ILE A 9 12.85 -2.65 19.24
N ILE A 10 13.43 -1.71 18.49
CA ILE A 10 13.34 -0.27 18.79
C ILE A 10 11.92 0.27 18.51
N ILE A 11 11.23 -0.24 17.49
CA ILE A 11 9.84 0.16 17.18
C ILE A 11 8.87 -0.24 18.32
N ILE A 12 9.08 -1.39 18.96
CA ILE A 12 8.24 -1.84 20.08
C ILE A 12 8.33 -0.89 21.30
N SER A 13 9.43 -0.15 21.44
CA SER A 13 9.67 0.70 22.63
C SER A 13 9.07 2.11 22.54
N PHE A 14 8.55 2.52 21.37
CA PHE A 14 8.10 3.91 21.14
C PHE A 14 6.69 4.05 20.57
N VAL A 15 5.98 2.96 20.37
CA VAL A 15 4.64 2.97 19.75
C VAL A 15 3.59 2.79 20.85
N THR A 16 3.36 3.83 21.65
CA THR A 16 1.98 4.10 22.13
C THR A 16 1.22 4.75 20.98
N VAL A 17 1.16 4.07 19.84
CA VAL A 17 0.15 4.37 18.83
C VAL A 17 -1.10 3.70 19.38
N ASN A 18 -2.23 4.41 19.38
CA ASN A 18 -3.55 3.77 19.47
C ASN A 18 -3.68 2.86 18.23
N GLY A 19 -2.98 1.74 18.23
CA GLY A 19 -3.00 0.75 17.18
C GLY A 19 -4.35 0.08 17.18
N GLN A 20 -4.76 -0.36 16.00
CA GLN A 20 -5.95 -1.18 15.85
C GLN A 20 -5.76 -2.44 16.71
N GLU A 21 -6.70 -2.69 17.63
CA GLU A 21 -6.57 -3.79 18.60
C GLU A 21 -6.67 -5.13 17.87
N PHE A 22 -5.79 -6.07 18.22
CA PHE A 22 -5.86 -7.43 17.68
C PHE A 22 -7.23 -8.04 17.96
N ASN A 23 -7.81 -8.69 16.96
CA ASN A 23 -9.15 -9.22 17.08
C ASN A 23 -9.20 -10.38 18.08
N LYS A 24 -9.86 -10.13 19.22
CA LYS A 24 -10.03 -11.10 20.32
C LYS A 24 -10.78 -12.38 19.92
N ASN A 25 -11.48 -12.37 18.79
CA ASN A 25 -12.20 -13.54 18.27
C ASN A 25 -11.30 -14.47 17.43
N ILE A 26 -10.04 -14.08 17.16
CA ILE A 26 -9.09 -14.91 16.42
C ILE A 26 -8.35 -15.84 17.37
N ASP A 27 -8.39 -17.13 17.06
CA ASP A 27 -7.56 -18.13 17.71
C ASP A 27 -6.08 -17.97 17.28
N LYS A 28 -5.28 -17.43 18.20
CA LYS A 28 -3.87 -17.09 17.97
C LYS A 28 -3.02 -18.31 17.59
N ASP A 29 -3.32 -19.48 18.16
CA ASP A 29 -2.58 -20.72 17.90
C ASP A 29 -2.85 -21.25 16.49
N SER A 30 -4.10 -21.19 16.03
CA SER A 30 -4.48 -21.53 14.65
C SER A 30 -3.82 -20.58 13.65
N LEU A 31 -3.82 -19.28 13.94
CA LEU A 31 -3.15 -18.29 13.08
C LEU A 31 -1.63 -18.52 13.04
N LEU A 32 -1.01 -18.82 14.19
CA LEU A 32 0.41 -19.17 14.28
C LEU A 32 0.73 -20.38 13.39
N GLN A 33 -0.08 -21.43 13.42
CA GLN A 33 0.14 -22.63 12.62
C GLN A 33 0.09 -22.34 11.11
N ILE A 34 -0.84 -21.49 10.67
CA ILE A 34 -0.94 -21.05 9.28
C ILE A 34 0.34 -20.30 8.88
N ILE A 35 0.74 -19.30 9.67
CA ILE A 35 1.96 -18.52 9.41
C ILE A 35 3.19 -19.43 9.32
N VAL A 36 3.39 -20.32 10.30
CA VAL A 36 4.53 -21.23 10.36
C VAL A 36 4.56 -22.21 9.18
N LYS A 37 3.39 -22.59 8.64
CA LYS A 37 3.32 -23.43 7.45
C LYS A 37 3.90 -22.73 6.22
N GLU A 38 3.60 -21.45 6.06
CA GLU A 38 4.00 -20.62 4.92
C GLU A 38 5.40 -20.04 5.01
N LEU A 39 5.99 -19.99 6.21
CA LEU A 39 7.35 -19.50 6.39
C LEU A 39 8.40 -20.40 5.68
N PRO A 40 9.48 -19.81 5.14
CA PRO A 40 10.65 -20.58 4.71
C PRO A 40 11.18 -21.44 5.87
N THR A 41 11.62 -22.67 5.57
CA THR A 41 12.04 -23.66 6.56
C THR A 41 13.09 -23.11 7.53
N GLU A 42 14.05 -22.37 7.01
CA GLU A 42 15.15 -21.74 7.73
C GLU A 42 14.71 -20.61 8.67
N LYS A 43 13.48 -20.10 8.55
CA LYS A 43 12.92 -19.04 9.40
C LYS A 43 11.99 -19.56 10.49
N LYS A 44 11.53 -20.82 10.39
CA LYS A 44 10.50 -21.37 11.30
C LYS A 44 10.97 -21.40 12.74
N ASP A 45 12.16 -21.94 12.99
CA ASP A 45 12.69 -22.10 14.36
C ASP A 45 12.95 -20.75 15.04
N GLU A 46 13.53 -19.80 14.30
CA GLU A 46 13.78 -18.44 14.78
C GLU A 46 12.46 -17.72 15.11
N PHE A 47 11.48 -17.77 14.20
CA PHE A 47 10.18 -17.16 14.41
C PHE A 47 9.44 -17.77 15.61
N LEU A 48 9.41 -19.10 15.72
CA LEU A 48 8.77 -19.80 16.84
C LEU A 48 9.45 -19.50 18.17
N LYS A 49 10.77 -19.35 18.18
CA LYS A 49 11.52 -18.95 19.38
C LYS A 49 11.09 -17.56 19.84
N ILE A 50 11.12 -16.57 18.95
CA ILE A 50 10.74 -15.19 19.26
C ILE A 50 9.28 -15.14 19.75
N TYR A 51 8.37 -15.85 19.07
CA TYR A 51 6.96 -15.90 19.45
C TYR A 51 6.75 -16.49 20.85
N LYS A 52 7.46 -17.57 21.20
CA LYS A 52 7.36 -18.21 22.53
C LYS A 52 7.96 -17.38 23.64
N GLU A 53 9.04 -16.66 23.37
CA GLU A 53 9.75 -15.81 24.35
C GLU A 53 9.06 -14.43 24.55
N GLY A 54 8.21 -14.01 23.60
CA GLY A 54 7.51 -12.72 23.64
C GLY A 54 6.35 -12.65 24.64
N ASN A 55 6.02 -11.44 25.08
CA ASN A 55 4.76 -11.15 25.80
C ASN A 55 3.56 -11.15 24.84
N GLU A 56 2.33 -11.03 25.36
CA GLU A 56 1.12 -11.10 24.53
C GLU A 56 1.06 -10.04 23.44
N GLU A 57 1.44 -8.80 23.75
CA GLU A 57 1.50 -7.71 22.77
C GLU A 57 2.52 -8.00 21.64
N SER A 58 3.70 -8.52 21.99
CA SER A 58 4.73 -8.90 21.02
C SER A 58 4.24 -10.05 20.12
N LYS A 59 3.52 -11.02 20.70
CA LYS A 59 2.93 -12.12 19.94
C LYS A 59 1.88 -11.62 18.96
N GLU A 60 0.97 -10.75 19.41
CA GLU A 60 -0.07 -10.15 18.56
C GLU A 60 0.55 -9.33 17.42
N PHE A 61 1.55 -8.51 17.74
CA PHE A 61 2.29 -7.75 16.74
C PHE A 61 2.97 -8.67 15.71
N LEU A 62 3.62 -9.75 16.14
CA LEU A 62 4.23 -10.71 15.24
C LEU A 62 3.18 -11.41 14.36
N LEU A 63 2.07 -11.86 14.93
CA LEU A 63 0.99 -12.47 14.15
C LEU A 63 0.43 -11.50 13.12
N PHE A 64 0.19 -10.24 13.51
CA PHE A 64 -0.27 -9.20 12.61
C PHE A 64 0.71 -8.95 11.47
N MET A 65 1.99 -8.70 11.79
CA MET A 65 3.03 -8.43 10.80
C MET A 65 3.18 -9.56 9.77
N TYR A 66 3.12 -10.81 10.21
CA TYR A 66 3.26 -11.96 9.31
C TYR A 66 1.96 -12.33 8.57
N SER A 67 0.82 -11.80 9.00
CA SER A 67 -0.49 -11.93 8.34
C SER A 67 -0.77 -10.79 7.35
N MET A 68 0.09 -9.77 7.28
CA MET A 68 -0.06 -8.71 6.29
C MET A 68 -0.02 -9.27 4.86
N PRO A 69 -0.71 -8.61 3.91
CA PRO A 69 -0.63 -8.98 2.50
C PRO A 69 0.82 -9.10 2.04
N ARG A 70 1.07 -10.02 1.11
CA ARG A 70 2.37 -10.21 0.47
C ARG A 70 2.18 -10.10 -1.03
N SER A 71 3.12 -9.43 -1.66
CA SER A 71 3.25 -9.36 -3.12
C SER A 71 4.73 -9.23 -3.48
N SER A 72 5.03 -9.28 -4.77
CA SER A 72 6.38 -9.32 -5.31
C SER A 72 6.60 -8.40 -6.50
N LYS A 73 7.87 -8.09 -6.80
CA LYS A 73 8.25 -7.37 -8.04
C LYS A 73 7.76 -8.10 -9.29
N LYS A 74 7.78 -9.43 -9.26
CA LYS A 74 7.34 -10.28 -10.36
C LYS A 74 5.83 -10.12 -10.61
N GLU A 75 5.01 -10.20 -9.56
CA GLU A 75 3.55 -10.01 -9.68
C GLU A 75 3.19 -8.60 -10.14
N LEU A 76 3.94 -7.58 -9.71
CA LEU A 76 3.78 -6.21 -10.20
C LEU A 76 3.97 -6.13 -11.73
N ILE A 77 5.02 -6.75 -12.26
CA ILE A 77 5.29 -6.78 -13.71
C ILE A 77 4.21 -7.57 -14.45
N GLU A 78 3.86 -8.76 -13.96
CA GLU A 78 2.84 -9.61 -14.58
C GLU A 78 1.48 -8.92 -14.61
N ASN A 79 1.11 -8.20 -13.54
CA ASN A 79 -0.12 -7.43 -13.51
C ASN A 79 -0.11 -6.29 -14.53
N PHE A 80 1.00 -5.56 -14.65
CA PHE A 80 1.12 -4.50 -15.65
C PHE A 80 0.92 -5.04 -17.06
N ASP A 81 1.63 -6.11 -17.40
CA ASP A 81 1.59 -6.66 -18.75
C ASP A 81 0.21 -7.23 -19.11
N LYS A 82 -0.47 -7.85 -18.14
CA LYS A 82 -1.82 -8.39 -18.31
C LYS A 82 -2.89 -7.30 -18.40
N ASN A 83 -2.78 -6.24 -17.60
CA ASN A 83 -3.84 -5.24 -17.39
C ASN A 83 -3.48 -3.85 -17.96
N LYS A 84 -2.48 -3.75 -18.85
CA LYS A 84 -1.94 -2.50 -19.40
C LYS A 84 -3.02 -1.52 -19.84
N ASP A 85 -3.96 -1.97 -20.66
CA ASP A 85 -5.02 -1.12 -21.20
C ASP A 85 -5.96 -0.58 -20.10
N SER A 86 -6.29 -1.41 -19.11
CA SER A 86 -7.07 -1.00 -17.94
C SER A 86 -6.32 0.00 -17.07
N ILE A 87 -5.00 -0.17 -16.89
CA ILE A 87 -4.16 0.75 -16.12
C ILE A 87 -4.10 2.13 -16.80
N PHE A 88 -3.90 2.19 -18.12
CA PHE A 88 -3.91 3.46 -18.85
C PHE A 88 -5.30 4.10 -18.92
N LYS A 89 -6.35 3.28 -19.02
CA LYS A 89 -7.73 3.76 -18.91
C LYS A 89 -8.01 4.36 -17.52
N LEU A 90 -7.57 3.71 -16.45
CA LEU A 90 -7.65 4.22 -15.09
C LEU A 90 -6.94 5.58 -14.98
N GLN A 91 -5.69 5.70 -15.46
CA GLN A 91 -4.98 6.98 -15.47
C GLN A 91 -5.79 8.09 -16.18
N THR A 92 -6.27 7.80 -17.38
CA THR A 92 -6.95 8.77 -18.25
C THR A 92 -8.32 9.18 -17.70
N GLU A 93 -9.09 8.22 -17.18
CA GLU A 93 -10.42 8.49 -16.63
C GLU A 93 -10.32 9.19 -15.28
N PHE A 94 -9.38 8.81 -14.42
CA PHE A 94 -9.16 9.46 -13.14
C PHE A 94 -8.75 10.92 -13.32
N SER A 95 -7.85 11.23 -14.27
CA SER A 95 -7.45 12.63 -14.52
C SER A 95 -8.60 13.53 -14.97
N LYS A 96 -9.64 12.99 -15.60
CA LYS A 96 -10.84 13.76 -15.99
C LYS A 96 -11.77 14.05 -14.81
N LEU A 97 -11.69 13.26 -13.75
CA LEU A 97 -12.49 13.43 -12.54
C LEU A 97 -11.85 14.46 -11.59
N VAL A 98 -10.53 14.58 -11.60
CA VAL A 98 -9.80 15.51 -10.73
C VAL A 98 -9.77 16.91 -11.33
N PRO A 99 -10.10 17.98 -10.58
CA PRO A 99 -9.90 19.35 -11.05
C PRO A 99 -8.44 19.65 -11.40
N ASP A 100 -8.18 20.33 -12.53
CA ASP A 100 -6.82 20.59 -13.05
C ASP A 100 -5.87 21.28 -12.06
N SER A 101 -6.40 22.02 -11.09
CA SER A 101 -5.63 22.73 -10.06
C SER A 101 -5.24 21.86 -8.86
N LEU A 102 -5.64 20.59 -8.83
CA LEU A 102 -5.48 19.69 -7.70
C LEU A 102 -4.72 18.42 -8.07
N ILE A 103 -4.02 17.89 -7.06
CA ILE A 103 -3.55 16.51 -7.04
C ILE A 103 -4.33 15.77 -5.97
N VAL A 104 -4.77 14.56 -6.29
CA VAL A 104 -5.60 13.71 -5.42
C VAL A 104 -4.99 12.33 -5.41
N PHE A 105 -4.69 11.84 -4.21
CA PHE A 105 -4.40 10.45 -3.92
C PHE A 105 -5.63 9.82 -3.27
N ILE A 106 -5.99 8.63 -3.73
CA ILE A 106 -7.04 7.80 -3.13
C ILE A 106 -6.60 6.34 -3.08
N GLU A 107 -6.82 5.68 -1.95
CA GLU A 107 -6.62 4.23 -1.75
C GLU A 107 -7.86 3.62 -1.09
N PHE A 108 -8.29 2.47 -1.61
CA PHE A 108 -9.41 1.71 -1.05
C PHE A 108 -8.85 0.56 -0.22
N ASN A 109 -9.10 0.60 1.09
CA ASN A 109 -8.60 -0.38 2.04
C ASN A 109 -9.64 -1.48 2.25
N PRO A 110 -9.27 -2.76 2.08
CA PRO A 110 -10.15 -3.87 2.39
C PRO A 110 -10.31 -4.03 3.91
N LYS A 111 -11.39 -4.70 4.31
CA LYS A 111 -11.61 -5.12 5.69
C LYS A 111 -10.42 -5.95 6.18
N ASN A 112 -9.90 -5.65 7.37
CA ASN A 112 -8.88 -6.45 8.03
C ASN A 112 -9.43 -7.12 9.29
N ILE A 113 -9.69 -8.41 9.19
CA ILE A 113 -10.22 -9.20 10.31
C ILE A 113 -9.21 -9.40 11.44
N ILE A 114 -7.90 -9.28 11.17
CA ILE A 114 -6.85 -9.49 12.17
C ILE A 114 -6.87 -8.41 13.23
N VAL A 115 -7.22 -7.18 12.83
CA VAL A 115 -7.23 -5.99 13.70
C VAL A 115 -8.58 -5.26 13.69
N ASN A 116 -9.66 -5.96 13.32
CA ASN A 116 -11.04 -5.46 13.32
C ASN A 116 -11.25 -4.12 12.61
N THR A 117 -10.64 -3.93 11.44
CA THR A 117 -10.90 -2.75 10.61
C THR A 117 -11.93 -3.08 9.56
N GLU A 118 -12.92 -2.21 9.42
CA GLU A 118 -13.84 -2.24 8.29
C GLU A 118 -13.17 -1.70 7.02
N GLU A 119 -13.84 -1.89 5.88
CA GLU A 119 -13.41 -1.26 4.63
C GLU A 119 -13.40 0.26 4.78
N SER A 120 -12.38 0.91 4.22
CA SER A 120 -12.18 2.34 4.39
C SER A 120 -11.49 2.98 3.19
N ILE A 121 -11.42 4.30 3.18
CA ILE A 121 -10.77 5.08 2.13
C ILE A 121 -9.68 5.96 2.75
N ASP A 122 -8.50 5.94 2.16
CA ASP A 122 -7.48 6.97 2.40
C ASP A 122 -7.60 8.02 1.31
N LEU A 123 -7.64 9.30 1.69
CA LEU A 123 -7.82 10.40 0.75
C LEU A 123 -6.89 11.54 1.10
N LYS A 124 -6.13 11.99 0.10
CA LYS A 124 -5.26 13.16 0.22
C LYS A 124 -5.45 14.08 -0.98
N ILE A 125 -5.69 15.35 -0.69
CA ILE A 125 -5.94 16.40 -1.67
C ILE A 125 -4.86 17.47 -1.49
N TYR A 126 -4.10 17.70 -2.55
CA TYR A 126 -3.11 18.76 -2.62
C TYR A 126 -3.67 19.90 -3.47
N GLY A 127 -3.87 21.05 -2.83
CA GLY A 127 -4.21 22.31 -3.49
C GLY A 127 -3.44 23.46 -2.84
N LYS A 128 -4.13 24.54 -2.50
CA LYS A 128 -3.54 25.65 -1.71
C LYS A 128 -3.09 25.19 -0.32
N SER A 129 -3.84 24.27 0.26
CA SER A 129 -3.50 23.53 1.49
C SER A 129 -3.56 22.05 1.19
N ILE A 130 -2.87 21.25 2.01
CA ILE A 130 -2.97 19.79 1.97
C ILE A 130 -4.06 19.37 2.96
N THR A 131 -5.06 18.64 2.47
CA THR A 131 -6.04 17.95 3.30
C THR A 131 -5.77 16.46 3.17
N GLN A 132 -5.61 15.75 4.28
CA GLN A 132 -5.33 14.32 4.27
C GLN A 132 -6.07 13.65 5.42
N GLU A 133 -6.70 12.52 5.15
CA GLU A 133 -7.32 11.68 6.16
C GLU A 133 -7.10 10.21 5.79
N TRP A 134 -6.99 9.37 6.83
CA TRP A 134 -6.72 7.93 6.71
C TRP A 134 -7.87 7.15 7.35
N ASN A 135 -8.19 5.99 6.79
CA ASN A 135 -9.26 5.12 7.26
C ASN A 135 -10.63 5.80 7.34
N LEU A 136 -10.99 6.64 6.36
CA LEU A 136 -12.31 7.24 6.28
C LEU A 136 -13.37 6.15 6.09
N GLU A 137 -14.35 6.12 6.99
CA GLU A 137 -15.52 5.27 6.85
C GLU A 137 -16.37 5.72 5.65
N TYR A 138 -16.93 4.75 4.94
CA TYR A 138 -17.91 5.02 3.89
C TYR A 138 -19.08 5.83 4.45
N ASP A 139 -19.57 6.78 3.67
CA ASP A 139 -20.68 7.68 4.01
C ASP A 139 -20.48 8.55 5.26
N SER A 140 -19.28 8.58 5.85
CA SER A 140 -18.98 9.49 6.95
C SER A 140 -19.06 10.97 6.53
N ASP A 141 -19.44 11.85 7.46
CA ASP A 141 -19.54 13.28 7.22
C ASP A 141 -18.20 13.87 6.71
N VAL A 142 -17.08 13.39 7.27
CA VAL A 142 -15.72 13.81 6.87
C VAL A 142 -15.42 13.42 5.43
N LEU A 143 -15.67 12.16 5.04
CA LEU A 143 -15.48 11.72 3.65
C LEU A 143 -16.35 12.53 2.69
N ASN A 144 -17.63 12.68 3.02
CA ASN A 144 -18.60 13.42 2.21
C ASN A 144 -18.19 14.88 2.01
N GLU A 145 -17.67 15.54 3.04
CA GLU A 145 -17.15 16.91 2.93
C GLU A 145 -15.91 16.97 2.02
N MET A 146 -14.95 16.06 2.20
CA MET A 146 -13.73 16.02 1.40
C MET A 146 -14.01 15.78 -0.08
N ILE A 147 -14.83 14.78 -0.43
CA ILE A 147 -15.13 14.46 -1.84
C ILE A 147 -15.97 15.56 -2.50
N LYS A 148 -16.85 16.24 -1.74
CA LYS A 148 -17.61 17.37 -2.24
C LYS A 148 -16.70 18.52 -2.70
N SER A 149 -15.57 18.73 -2.04
CA SER A 149 -14.57 19.73 -2.45
C SER A 149 -13.94 19.45 -3.83
N LEU A 150 -13.97 18.19 -4.27
CA LEU A 150 -13.52 17.73 -5.59
C LEU A 150 -14.65 17.75 -6.63
N GLY A 151 -15.88 18.11 -6.23
CA GLY A 151 -17.08 17.94 -7.06
C GLY A 151 -17.51 16.48 -7.20
N TRP A 152 -17.05 15.60 -6.31
CA TRP A 152 -17.35 14.17 -6.33
C TRP A 152 -18.54 13.84 -5.41
N ASN A 153 -19.07 12.63 -5.61
CA ASN A 153 -20.11 12.00 -4.81
C ASN A 153 -19.80 10.49 -4.66
N SER A 154 -20.67 9.75 -3.99
CA SER A 154 -20.55 8.29 -3.82
C SER A 154 -20.45 7.54 -5.15
N ASP A 155 -21.22 7.93 -6.17
CA ASP A 155 -21.12 7.32 -7.51
C ASP A 155 -19.74 7.51 -8.13
N THR A 156 -19.10 8.66 -7.89
CA THR A 156 -17.74 8.93 -8.36
C THR A 156 -16.73 8.03 -7.65
N LEU A 157 -16.86 7.84 -6.33
CA LEU A 157 -16.03 6.90 -5.57
C LEU A 157 -16.20 5.48 -6.10
N GLN A 158 -17.43 5.03 -6.34
CA GLN A 158 -17.72 3.72 -6.92
C GLN A 158 -17.11 3.56 -8.32
N LYS A 159 -17.17 4.61 -9.16
CA LYS A 159 -16.53 4.62 -10.47
C LYS A 159 -15.00 4.47 -10.35
N ILE A 160 -14.36 5.22 -9.45
CA ILE A 160 -12.92 5.14 -9.23
C ILE A 160 -12.53 3.74 -8.73
N LYS A 161 -13.26 3.20 -7.74
CA LYS A 161 -13.03 1.84 -7.25
C LYS A 161 -13.16 0.80 -8.36
N THR A 162 -14.19 0.92 -9.20
CA THR A 162 -14.39 0.01 -10.35
C THR A 162 -13.25 0.10 -11.37
N LEU A 163 -12.70 1.30 -11.62
CA LEU A 163 -11.54 1.47 -12.50
C LEU A 163 -10.28 0.80 -11.90
N LEU A 164 -10.08 0.94 -10.59
CA LEU A 164 -9.00 0.30 -9.85
C LEU A 164 -9.14 -1.23 -9.86
N ASP A 165 -10.32 -1.77 -9.55
CA ASP A 165 -10.62 -3.20 -9.56
C ASP A 165 -10.37 -3.82 -10.95
N ASN A 166 -10.79 -3.13 -12.03
CA ASN A 166 -10.53 -3.58 -13.41
C ASN A 166 -9.06 -3.54 -13.83
N ALA A 167 -8.25 -2.67 -13.21
CA ALA A 167 -6.81 -2.62 -13.38
C ALA A 167 -6.07 -3.55 -12.39
N ASN A 168 -6.83 -4.22 -11.51
CA ASN A 168 -6.32 -5.01 -10.39
C ASN A 168 -5.32 -4.19 -9.55
N CYS A 169 -5.72 -2.99 -9.16
CA CYS A 169 -4.94 -2.02 -8.39
C CYS A 169 -5.76 -1.50 -7.20
N ILE A 170 -5.10 -0.88 -6.21
CA ILE A 170 -5.74 -0.45 -4.95
C ILE A 170 -5.73 1.07 -4.73
N SER A 171 -4.85 1.80 -5.42
CA SER A 171 -4.73 3.25 -5.23
C SER A 171 -4.29 3.99 -6.49
N ILE A 172 -4.57 5.28 -6.57
CA ILE A 172 -4.07 6.17 -7.62
C ILE A 172 -3.79 7.57 -7.06
N GLU A 173 -2.71 8.21 -7.53
CA GLU A 173 -2.39 9.63 -7.36
C GLU A 173 -2.15 10.26 -8.74
N ASN A 174 -2.86 11.35 -9.08
CA ASN A 174 -2.56 12.12 -10.30
C ASN A 174 -1.39 13.10 -10.10
N GLY A 175 -0.92 13.76 -11.16
CA GLY A 175 0.17 14.72 -11.08
C GLY A 175 0.94 14.84 -12.39
N GLU A 176 2.17 15.38 -12.32
CA GLU A 176 3.10 15.35 -13.46
C GLU A 176 3.39 13.90 -13.89
N THR A 177 3.53 13.02 -12.90
CA THR A 177 3.53 11.57 -13.05
C THR A 177 2.33 10.99 -12.32
N THR A 178 1.63 10.05 -12.92
CA THR A 178 0.56 9.31 -12.22
C THR A 178 1.18 8.14 -11.48
N THR A 179 0.92 8.03 -10.18
CA THR A 179 1.34 6.87 -9.39
C THR A 179 0.14 5.95 -9.17
N ILE A 180 0.20 4.71 -9.63
CA ILE A 180 -0.87 3.71 -9.46
C ILE A 180 -0.35 2.58 -8.58
N GLY A 181 -0.97 2.38 -7.42
CA GLY A 181 -0.60 1.33 -6.47
C GLY A 181 -1.27 0.00 -6.83
N PHE A 182 -0.46 -1.03 -7.05
CA PHE A 182 -0.90 -2.38 -7.38
C PHE A 182 -1.38 -3.13 -6.14
N ALA A 183 -0.47 -3.35 -5.19
CA ALA A 183 -0.73 -4.17 -4.00
C ALA A 183 0.17 -3.78 -2.83
N ARG A 184 -0.33 -3.99 -1.61
CA ARG A 184 0.48 -3.92 -0.38
C ARG A 184 1.34 -5.17 -0.22
N SER A 185 2.53 -5.00 0.34
CA SER A 185 3.35 -6.10 0.84
C SER A 185 3.98 -5.68 2.16
N GLY A 186 3.50 -6.27 3.25
CA GLY A 186 3.71 -5.72 4.59
C GLY A 186 3.18 -4.30 4.69
N MET A 187 4.00 -3.40 5.26
CA MET A 187 3.68 -1.97 5.36
C MET A 187 3.91 -1.20 4.04
N GLY A 188 4.63 -1.78 3.09
CA GLY A 188 4.94 -1.13 1.82
C GLY A 188 3.93 -1.40 0.72
N LYS A 189 4.11 -0.72 -0.41
CA LYS A 189 3.23 -0.80 -1.58
C LYS A 189 4.04 -0.87 -2.87
N TYR A 190 3.70 -1.83 -3.70
CA TYR A 190 4.17 -1.93 -5.08
C TYR A 190 3.33 -1.02 -5.98
N SER A 191 3.98 -0.19 -6.78
CA SER A 191 3.32 0.83 -7.60
C SER A 191 3.97 0.99 -8.97
N TYR A 192 3.23 1.57 -9.90
CA TYR A 192 3.72 2.08 -11.17
C TYR A 192 3.78 3.60 -11.11
N LYS A 193 4.88 4.20 -11.56
CA LYS A 193 4.94 5.60 -11.94
C LYS A 193 4.84 5.71 -13.46
N ILE A 194 3.80 6.39 -13.92
CA ILE A 194 3.45 6.56 -15.34
C ILE A 194 3.68 8.01 -15.73
N PHE A 195 4.64 8.23 -16.61
CA PHE A 195 5.00 9.54 -17.14
C PHE A 195 4.13 9.87 -18.37
N LYS A 196 3.93 11.17 -18.63
CA LYS A 196 3.16 11.60 -19.82
C LYS A 196 3.86 11.29 -21.14
N THR A 197 5.19 11.20 -21.11
CA THR A 197 6.06 10.91 -22.24
C THR A 197 7.11 9.89 -21.82
N ASP A 198 7.75 9.26 -22.80
CA ASP A 198 8.86 8.34 -22.55
C ASP A 198 9.97 9.03 -21.75
N LEU A 199 10.64 8.25 -20.89
CA LEU A 199 11.73 8.77 -20.07
C LEU A 199 12.95 9.13 -20.94
N THR A 200 13.56 10.28 -20.66
CA THR A 200 14.89 10.62 -21.17
C THR A 200 15.95 9.71 -20.55
N ASP A 201 17.15 9.65 -21.13
CA ASP A 201 18.24 8.82 -20.57
C ASP A 201 18.65 9.27 -19.16
N GLU A 202 18.58 10.58 -18.89
CA GLU A 202 18.77 11.13 -17.55
C GLU A 202 17.70 10.64 -16.57
N GLN A 203 16.42 10.65 -16.98
CA GLN A 203 15.33 10.13 -16.16
C GLN A 203 15.45 8.62 -15.95
N LYS A 204 15.82 7.84 -16.99
CA LYS A 204 16.07 6.39 -16.85
C LYS A 204 17.17 6.13 -15.83
N SER A 205 18.27 6.90 -15.86
CA SER A 205 19.35 6.77 -14.88
C SER A 205 18.89 7.13 -13.47
N LYS A 206 18.03 8.13 -13.32
CA LYS A 206 17.48 8.55 -12.02
C LYS A 206 16.50 7.53 -11.44
N TYR A 207 15.66 6.94 -12.28
CA TYR A 207 14.60 6.00 -11.88
C TYR A 207 15.00 4.53 -12.04
N ASN A 208 16.30 4.23 -11.93
CA ASN A 208 16.84 2.88 -11.95
C ASN A 208 17.91 2.73 -10.87
N ASP A 209 17.53 2.98 -9.62
CA ASP A 209 18.44 3.04 -8.47
C ASP A 209 18.76 1.67 -7.84
N SER A 210 18.21 0.60 -8.42
CA SER A 210 18.36 -0.78 -7.92
C SER A 210 17.93 -0.94 -6.46
N CYS A 211 16.99 -0.12 -6.00
CA CYS A 211 16.45 -0.22 -4.65
C CYS A 211 14.96 0.15 -4.64
N MET A 212 14.62 1.42 -4.83
CA MET A 212 13.23 1.91 -4.76
C MET A 212 12.57 1.98 -6.12
N TYR A 213 13.36 2.23 -7.16
CA TYR A 213 12.89 2.50 -8.52
C TYR A 213 13.59 1.61 -9.53
N PHE A 214 12.78 1.03 -10.41
CA PHE A 214 13.26 0.28 -11.57
C PHE A 214 12.63 0.84 -12.83
N PHE A 215 13.46 1.34 -13.75
CA PHE A 215 12.99 1.69 -15.08
C PHE A 215 12.55 0.39 -15.76
N TYR A 216 11.29 0.35 -16.22
CA TYR A 216 10.75 -0.85 -16.83
C TYR A 216 10.74 -0.74 -18.35
N LYS A 217 9.92 0.16 -18.89
CA LYS A 217 9.82 0.42 -20.33
C LYS A 217 9.17 1.76 -20.61
N ASP A 218 9.53 2.36 -21.73
CA ASP A 218 8.89 3.56 -22.28
C ASP A 218 8.77 4.69 -21.24
N ASN A 219 7.55 4.95 -20.79
CA ASN A 219 7.15 5.96 -19.83
C ASN A 219 6.84 5.39 -18.42
N ILE A 220 7.30 4.16 -18.11
CA ILE A 220 6.94 3.40 -16.90
C ILE A 220 8.15 3.11 -16.02
N VAL A 221 7.98 3.39 -14.73
CA VAL A 221 8.89 3.04 -13.64
C VAL A 221 8.14 2.21 -12.60
N LEU A 222 8.77 1.17 -12.08
CA LEU A 222 8.27 0.41 -10.93
C LEU A 222 8.77 1.04 -9.64
N GLU A 223 7.90 1.14 -8.64
CA GLU A 223 8.19 1.74 -7.35
C GLU A 223 7.80 0.79 -6.21
N TYR A 224 8.65 0.69 -5.18
CA TYR A 224 8.26 0.17 -3.88
C TYR A 224 8.44 1.28 -2.84
N GLY A 225 7.35 1.62 -2.15
CA GLY A 225 7.35 2.64 -1.11
C GLY A 225 6.90 2.05 0.22
N GLY A 226 7.59 2.36 1.32
CA GLY A 226 7.24 1.88 2.66
C GLY A 226 6.09 2.63 3.34
N GLY A 227 5.48 3.62 2.68
CA GLY A 227 4.42 4.42 3.30
C GLY A 227 4.92 5.16 4.55
N ALA A 228 4.34 4.86 5.71
CA ALA A 228 4.66 5.51 6.99
C ALA A 228 6.09 5.26 7.49
N ILE A 229 6.73 4.16 7.06
CA ILE A 229 8.14 3.87 7.41
C ILE A 229 9.14 4.47 6.43
N GLY A 230 8.65 5.25 5.45
CA GLY A 230 9.46 5.97 4.49
C GLY A 230 9.98 5.13 3.32
N PRO A 231 10.98 5.65 2.58
CA PRO A 231 11.67 4.93 1.50
C PRO A 231 12.14 3.53 1.90
N GLN A 232 11.85 2.53 1.06
CA GLN A 232 12.28 1.13 1.26
C GLN A 232 12.70 0.52 -0.08
N CYS A 233 13.71 -0.35 -0.07
CA CYS A 233 14.03 -1.12 -1.26
C CYS A 233 12.98 -2.21 -1.51
N PHE A 234 12.85 -2.63 -2.76
CA PHE A 234 12.13 -3.85 -3.11
C PHE A 234 12.60 -5.03 -2.22
N PRO A 235 11.69 -5.74 -1.52
CA PRO A 235 12.07 -6.80 -0.57
C PRO A 235 12.71 -8.04 -1.20
N ASP A 236 12.42 -8.29 -2.47
CA ASP A 236 12.74 -9.55 -3.17
C ASP A 236 14.09 -9.48 -3.92
N GLU A 237 15.01 -8.62 -3.48
CA GLU A 237 16.37 -8.49 -4.04
C GLU A 237 17.41 -9.35 -3.32
#